data_AF-A0A2S8PIN8-F1
#
_entry.id   AF-A0A2S8PIN8-F1
#
_cell.length_a   1.000
_cell.length_b   1.000
_cell.length_c   1.000
_cell.angle_alpha   90.00
_cell.angle_beta   90.00
_cell.angle_gamma   90.00
#
_symmetry.space_group_name_H-M   'P 1'
#
loop_
_entity.id
_entity.type
_entity.pdbx_description
1 polymer ?
#
loop_
_entity_poly.entity_id
_entity_poly.type
_entity_poly.pdbx_seq_one_letter_code
_entity_poly.pdbx_strand_id
1 'polypeptide(L)'
;MIEMEMEYDYDVAVVGGGIAGLTAAVYAAKAGKRTILIEKQERLGGRAITVKKKGAYFNLGGHALYHGDAFATFRELGLSLQGGQPSTDAFGIWNGKLVTMPMGVKSLFTTPLLSWKGKVELASWLAKLGKLDTLRYERASLREWLEGNIKDPMLRHLFYSLFRTASYVVAPDL
;
A
#
# COMPACT_ATOMS: atom_id res chain seq x y z
N MET A 1 -22.66 -41.69 -21.19
CA MET A 1 -22.14 -40.70 -20.22
C MET A 1 -22.87 -39.41 -20.52
N ILE A 2 -23.88 -39.05 -19.75
CA ILE A 2 -24.62 -37.79 -19.95
C ILE A 2 -23.82 -36.73 -19.19
N GLU A 3 -23.16 -35.82 -19.89
CA GLU A 3 -22.69 -34.58 -19.28
C GLU A 3 -23.94 -33.79 -18.89
N MET A 4 -24.23 -33.70 -17.60
CA MET A 4 -25.20 -32.74 -17.10
C MET A 4 -24.59 -31.35 -17.25
N GLU A 5 -25.16 -30.54 -18.15
CA GLU A 5 -24.93 -29.09 -18.13
C GLU A 5 -25.36 -28.57 -16.75
N MET A 6 -24.40 -28.09 -15.97
CA MET A 6 -24.70 -27.37 -14.75
C MET A 6 -25.16 -25.97 -15.13
N GLU A 7 -26.46 -25.72 -14.98
CA GLU A 7 -27.02 -24.39 -15.14
C GLU A 7 -26.68 -23.57 -13.88
N TYR A 8 -25.79 -22.60 -14.04
CA TYR A 8 -25.37 -21.71 -12.96
C TYR A 8 -26.23 -20.45 -12.94
N ASP A 9 -27.17 -20.40 -12.01
CA ASP A 9 -28.15 -19.31 -11.93
C ASP A 9 -27.73 -18.26 -10.87
N TYR A 10 -26.93 -17.28 -11.29
CA TYR A 10 -26.40 -16.19 -10.46
C TYR A 10 -26.57 -14.83 -11.14
N ASP A 11 -26.78 -13.78 -10.33
CA ASP A 11 -26.88 -12.40 -10.80
C ASP A 11 -25.51 -11.71 -10.86
N VAL A 12 -24.56 -12.15 -10.01
CA VAL A 12 -23.21 -11.58 -9.90
C VAL A 12 -22.18 -12.68 -9.74
N ALA A 13 -21.14 -12.68 -10.57
CA ALA A 13 -19.95 -13.51 -10.42
C ALA A 13 -18.75 -12.65 -10.02
N VAL A 14 -18.11 -13.01 -8.91
CA VAL A 14 -16.90 -12.36 -8.40
C VAL A 14 -15.72 -13.32 -8.56
N VAL A 15 -14.68 -12.89 -9.28
CA VAL A 15 -13.48 -13.69 -9.52
C VAL A 15 -12.34 -13.18 -8.63
N GLY A 16 -11.87 -14.03 -7.71
CA GLY A 16 -10.81 -13.77 -6.75
C GLY A 16 -11.34 -13.61 -5.32
N GLY A 17 -10.97 -14.52 -4.43
CA GLY A 17 -11.30 -14.56 -3.00
C GLY A 17 -10.36 -13.74 -2.11
N GLY A 18 -9.73 -12.68 -2.65
CA GLY A 18 -8.98 -11.70 -1.87
C GLY A 18 -9.91 -10.71 -1.14
N ILE A 19 -9.32 -9.83 -0.31
CA ILE A 19 -10.07 -8.80 0.44
C ILE A 19 -11.08 -8.03 -0.43
N ALA A 20 -10.68 -7.58 -1.62
CA ALA A 20 -11.55 -6.82 -2.52
C ALA A 20 -12.73 -7.66 -3.05
N GLY A 21 -12.48 -8.91 -3.47
CA GLY A 21 -13.53 -9.78 -3.98
C GLY A 21 -14.47 -10.28 -2.88
N LEU A 22 -13.95 -10.56 -1.69
CA LEU A 22 -14.78 -10.87 -0.52
C LEU A 22 -15.69 -9.70 -0.17
N THR A 23 -15.15 -8.48 -0.13
CA THR A 23 -15.94 -7.27 0.11
C THR A 23 -17.01 -7.08 -0.97
N ALA A 24 -16.66 -7.21 -2.25
CA ALA A 24 -17.60 -7.08 -3.36
C ALA A 24 -18.72 -8.14 -3.29
N ALA A 25 -18.37 -9.39 -3.01
CA ALA A 25 -19.34 -10.48 -2.89
C ALA A 25 -20.31 -10.26 -1.72
N VAL A 26 -19.81 -9.79 -0.57
CA VAL A 26 -20.66 -9.47 0.59
C VAL A 26 -21.62 -8.32 0.28
N TYR A 27 -21.16 -7.26 -0.37
CA TYR A 27 -22.05 -6.14 -0.74
C TYR A 27 -23.10 -6.55 -1.79
N ALA A 28 -22.73 -7.34 -2.79
CA ALA A 28 -23.68 -7.87 -3.78
C ALA A 28 -24.74 -8.75 -3.11
N ALA A 29 -24.34 -9.65 -2.21
CA ALA A 29 -25.27 -10.49 -1.46
C ALA A 29 -26.18 -9.66 -0.53
N LYS A 30 -25.65 -8.65 0.18
CA LYS A 30 -26.44 -7.72 1.00
C LYS A 30 -27.47 -6.94 0.17
N ALA A 31 -27.19 -6.68 -1.10
CA ALA A 31 -28.12 -6.06 -2.04
C ALA A 31 -29.16 -7.04 -2.63
N GLY A 32 -29.24 -8.28 -2.12
CA GLY A 32 -30.20 -9.29 -2.54
C GLY A 32 -29.83 -10.02 -3.82
N LYS A 33 -28.58 -9.92 -4.29
CA LYS A 33 -28.11 -10.60 -5.51
C LYS A 33 -27.62 -12.01 -5.20
N ARG A 34 -28.02 -12.98 -6.05
CA ARG A 34 -27.44 -14.33 -6.04
C ARG A 34 -26.02 -14.23 -6.53
N THR A 35 -25.08 -14.36 -5.61
CA THR A 35 -23.68 -14.05 -5.85
C THR A 35 -22.84 -15.31 -5.75
N ILE A 36 -22.02 -15.58 -6.78
CA ILE A 36 -20.99 -16.61 -6.75
C ILE A 36 -19.61 -15.98 -6.62
N LEU A 37 -18.78 -16.51 -5.73
CA LEU A 37 -17.37 -16.16 -5.59
C LEU A 37 -16.52 -17.32 -6.08
N ILE A 38 -15.61 -17.05 -7.00
CA ILE A 38 -14.72 -18.04 -7.60
C ILE A 38 -13.30 -17.73 -7.16
N GLU A 39 -12.66 -18.66 -6.46
CA GLU A 39 -11.26 -18.57 -6.06
C GLU A 39 -10.52 -19.82 -6.56
N LYS A 40 -9.32 -19.60 -7.11
CA LYS A 40 -8.46 -20.67 -7.64
C LYS A 40 -7.77 -21.43 -6.51
N GLN A 41 -7.45 -20.75 -5.40
CA GLN A 41 -6.80 -21.33 -4.24
C GLN A 41 -7.79 -22.10 -3.36
N GLU A 42 -7.29 -23.06 -2.58
CA GLU A 42 -8.09 -23.81 -1.61
C GLU A 42 -8.61 -22.94 -0.44
N ARG A 43 -8.05 -21.75 -0.27
CA ARG A 43 -8.36 -20.85 0.84
C ARG A 43 -8.59 -19.43 0.35
N LEU A 44 -9.58 -18.78 0.95
CA LEU A 44 -9.84 -17.36 0.80
C LEU A 44 -8.77 -16.51 1.51
N GLY A 45 -8.71 -15.23 1.14
CA GLY A 45 -7.87 -14.21 1.75
C GLY A 45 -6.91 -13.54 0.77
N GLY A 46 -6.52 -14.21 -0.32
CA GLY A 46 -5.57 -13.69 -1.30
C GLY A 46 -4.29 -13.17 -0.63
N ARG A 47 -3.93 -11.90 -0.83
CA ARG A 47 -2.74 -11.27 -0.20
C ARG A 47 -2.87 -11.05 1.32
N ALA A 48 -4.05 -11.28 1.91
CA ALA A 48 -4.27 -11.17 3.36
C ALA A 48 -4.11 -12.52 4.09
N ILE A 49 -3.59 -13.56 3.43
CA ILE A 49 -3.37 -14.87 4.05
C ILE A 49 -2.23 -14.81 5.07
N THR A 50 -2.49 -15.35 6.26
CA THR A 50 -1.49 -15.67 7.28
C THR A 50 -1.30 -17.18 7.38
N VAL A 51 -0.05 -17.64 7.35
CA VAL A 51 0.33 -19.04 7.58
C VAL A 51 1.05 -19.22 8.90
N LYS A 52 0.72 -20.27 9.64
CA LYS A 52 1.41 -20.63 10.88
C LYS A 52 2.46 -21.68 10.58
N LYS A 53 3.74 -21.39 10.83
CA LYS A 53 4.85 -22.31 10.60
C LYS A 53 5.78 -22.30 11.82
N LYS A 54 6.00 -23.47 12.41
CA LYS A 54 6.88 -23.65 13.59
C LYS A 54 6.58 -22.66 14.74
N GLY A 55 5.30 -22.44 15.04
CA GLY A 55 4.87 -21.53 16.11
C GLY A 55 4.81 -20.05 15.73
N ALA A 56 5.35 -19.64 14.58
CA ALA A 56 5.30 -18.26 14.10
C ALA A 56 4.22 -18.05 13.04
N TYR A 57 3.64 -16.84 13.01
CA TYR A 57 2.69 -16.40 11.99
C TYR A 57 3.41 -15.60 10.91
N PHE A 58 3.19 -15.94 9.65
CA PHE A 58 3.78 -15.27 8.49
C PHE A 58 2.67 -14.74 7.59
N ASN A 59 2.66 -13.43 7.36
CA ASN A 59 1.77 -12.81 6.39
C ASN A 59 2.36 -12.97 4.99
N LEU A 60 1.58 -13.49 4.05
CA LEU A 60 2.01 -13.71 2.67
C LEU A 60 1.78 -12.49 1.76
N GLY A 61 1.33 -11.37 2.32
CA GLY A 61 1.17 -10.11 1.61
C GLY A 61 1.08 -8.92 2.56
N GLY A 62 -0.12 -8.42 2.84
CA GLY A 62 -0.32 -7.25 3.69
C GLY A 62 0.17 -7.49 5.12
N HIS A 63 1.00 -6.58 5.65
CA HIS A 63 1.52 -6.67 7.03
C HIS A 63 0.85 -5.68 7.99
N ALA A 64 0.23 -4.64 7.46
CA ALA A 64 -0.49 -3.63 8.22
C ALA A 64 -1.71 -3.16 7.41
N LEU A 65 -2.71 -2.67 8.13
CA LEU A 65 -3.87 -1.99 7.55
C LEU A 65 -3.81 -0.53 7.95
N TYR A 66 -3.81 0.38 6.98
CA TYR A 66 -3.90 1.80 7.26
C TYR A 66 -5.30 2.14 7.77
N HIS A 67 -5.37 3.02 8.78
CA HIS A 67 -6.63 3.58 9.23
C HIS A 67 -7.22 4.43 8.09
N GLY A 68 -8.48 4.18 7.75
CA GLY A 68 -9.16 4.81 6.61
C GLY A 68 -10.42 4.05 6.23
N ASP A 69 -10.83 4.18 4.96
CA ASP A 69 -12.10 3.62 4.46
C ASP A 69 -12.25 2.12 4.70
N ALA A 70 -11.15 1.37 4.62
CA ALA A 70 -11.15 -0.07 4.91
C ALA A 70 -11.66 -0.39 6.34
N PHE A 71 -11.30 0.41 7.34
CA PHE A 71 -11.83 0.23 8.71
C PHE A 71 -13.32 0.54 8.80
N ALA A 72 -13.80 1.54 8.05
CA ALA A 72 -15.22 1.86 8.01
C ALA A 72 -16.01 0.70 7.40
N THR A 73 -15.56 0.17 6.26
CA THR A 73 -16.12 -1.02 5.61
C THR A 73 -16.13 -2.21 6.57
N PHE A 74 -15.03 -2.51 7.25
CA PHE A 74 -14.98 -3.64 8.17
C PHE A 74 -15.95 -3.52 9.34
N ARG A 75 -16.09 -2.32 9.94
CA ARG A 75 -17.11 -2.09 10.97
C ARG A 75 -18.53 -2.28 10.44
N GLU A 76 -18.82 -1.79 9.23
CA GLU A 76 -20.12 -1.97 8.57
C GLU A 76 -20.44 -3.46 8.29
N LEU A 77 -19.40 -4.27 8.07
CA LEU A 77 -19.50 -5.72 7.94
C LEU A 77 -19.52 -6.45 9.30
N GLY A 78 -19.56 -5.73 10.42
CA GLY A 78 -19.59 -6.31 11.76
C GLY A 78 -18.26 -6.89 12.24
N LEU A 79 -17.15 -6.55 11.58
CA LEU A 79 -15.81 -7.03 11.92
C LEU A 79 -15.15 -6.08 12.92
N SER A 80 -14.65 -6.65 14.03
CA SER A 80 -13.83 -5.94 15.01
C SER A 80 -12.37 -6.36 14.86
N LEU A 81 -11.55 -5.44 14.34
CA LEU A 81 -10.12 -5.70 14.17
C LEU A 81 -9.38 -5.44 15.48
N GLN A 82 -8.53 -6.40 15.86
CA GLN A 82 -7.62 -6.28 16.99
C GLN A 82 -6.19 -6.06 16.50
N GLY A 83 -5.42 -5.25 17.21
CA GLY A 83 -4.04 -4.98 16.88
C GLY A 83 -3.52 -3.73 17.57
N GLY A 84 -2.27 -3.39 17.26
CA GLY A 84 -1.62 -2.16 17.72
C GLY A 84 -0.91 -1.46 16.57
N GLN A 85 -0.52 -0.22 16.80
CA GLN A 85 0.29 0.53 15.86
C GLN A 85 1.77 0.16 16.05
N PRO A 86 2.49 -0.28 15.00
CA PRO A 86 3.93 -0.49 15.09
C PRO A 86 4.67 0.85 15.23
N SER A 87 5.95 0.80 15.61
CA SER A 87 6.80 2.00 15.55
C SER A 87 6.82 2.56 14.12
N THR A 88 6.84 3.89 14.03
CA THR A 88 7.02 4.63 12.77
C THR A 88 8.49 4.94 12.48
N ASP A 89 9.41 4.51 13.36
CA ASP A 89 10.83 4.61 13.13
C ASP A 89 11.21 3.81 11.89
N ALA A 90 11.83 4.49 10.94
CA ALA A 90 12.37 3.87 9.74
C ALA A 90 13.88 4.00 9.72
N PHE A 91 14.54 2.97 9.20
CA PHE A 91 15.99 2.93 9.04
C PHE A 91 16.34 2.68 7.58
N GLY A 92 17.40 3.33 7.12
CA GLY A 92 18.02 3.10 5.83
C GLY A 92 19.43 2.57 6.01
N ILE A 93 20.00 2.01 4.93
CA ILE A 93 21.43 1.67 4.88
C ILE A 93 22.10 2.65 3.92
N TRP A 94 23.12 3.36 4.41
CA TRP A 94 23.91 4.30 3.61
C TRP A 94 25.39 4.08 3.89
N ASN A 95 26.19 3.87 2.83
CA ASN A 95 27.62 3.55 2.93
C ASN A 95 27.92 2.43 3.95
N GLY A 96 27.10 1.36 3.92
CA GLY A 96 27.23 0.21 4.82
C GLY A 96 26.82 0.46 6.28
N LYS A 97 26.29 1.65 6.61
CA LYS A 97 25.86 2.02 7.96
C LYS A 97 24.35 2.14 8.06
N LEU A 98 23.80 1.65 9.16
CA LEU A 98 22.40 1.89 9.51
C LEU A 98 22.21 3.35 9.89
N VAL A 99 21.24 4.02 9.29
CA VAL A 99 20.91 5.42 9.54
C VAL A 99 19.42 5.58 9.78
N THR A 100 19.04 6.46 10.70
CA THR A 100 17.63 6.80 10.93
C THR A 100 17.10 7.66 9.77
N MET A 101 15.97 7.26 9.21
CA MET A 101 15.30 7.99 8.15
C MET A 101 14.62 9.25 8.71
N PRO A 102 14.61 10.36 7.96
CA PRO A 102 13.97 11.61 8.39
C PRO A 102 12.44 11.53 8.23
N MET A 103 11.77 10.69 9.02
CA MET A 103 10.31 10.48 8.99
C MET A 103 9.49 11.60 9.66
N GLY A 104 10.15 12.59 10.26
CA GLY A 104 9.49 13.71 10.93
C GLY A 104 10.37 14.96 10.94
N VAL A 105 9.77 16.10 11.31
CA VAL A 105 10.45 17.41 11.28
C VAL A 105 11.72 17.44 12.13
N LYS A 106 11.76 16.74 13.27
CA LYS A 106 12.95 16.67 14.14
C LYS A 106 14.07 15.85 13.50
N SER A 107 13.76 14.68 12.95
CA SER A 107 14.75 13.81 12.31
C SER A 107 15.25 14.35 10.97
N LEU A 108 14.48 15.24 10.33
CA LEU A 108 14.90 16.00 9.15
C LEU A 108 16.11 16.90 9.42
N PHE A 109 16.15 17.58 10.57
CA PHE A 109 17.27 18.46 10.89
C PHE A 109 18.50 17.71 11.41
N THR A 110 18.31 16.54 12.03
CA THR A 110 19.41 15.74 12.62
C THR A 110 20.01 14.70 11.69
N THR A 111 19.36 14.37 10.57
CA THR A 111 19.87 13.32 9.67
C THR A 111 21.21 13.71 9.02
N PRO A 112 22.19 12.78 8.94
CA PRO A 112 23.44 12.95 8.21
C PRO A 112 23.28 12.70 6.70
N LEU A 113 22.11 12.23 6.25
CA LEU A 113 21.87 11.90 4.85
C LEU A 113 21.86 13.15 3.96
N LEU A 114 21.27 14.25 4.44
CA LEU A 114 21.10 15.44 3.63
C LEU A 114 22.12 16.52 3.98
N SER A 115 22.68 17.13 2.94
CA SER A 115 23.43 18.38 3.05
C SER A 115 22.52 19.51 3.57
N TRP A 116 23.09 20.62 4.04
CA TRP A 116 22.29 21.81 4.40
C TRP A 116 21.38 22.27 3.25
N LYS A 117 21.89 22.25 2.01
CA LYS A 117 21.11 22.59 0.81
C LYS A 117 19.95 21.62 0.59
N GLY A 118 20.19 20.31 0.73
CA GLY A 118 19.15 19.28 0.61
C GLY A 118 18.08 19.39 1.71
N LYS A 119 18.46 19.78 2.93
CA LYS A 119 17.51 20.04 4.03
C LYS A 119 16.59 21.22 3.72
N VAL A 120 17.15 22.32 3.23
CA VAL A 120 16.38 23.50 2.82
C VAL A 120 15.44 23.17 1.65
N GLU A 121 15.91 22.40 0.66
CA GLU A 121 15.08 21.94 -0.45
C GLU A 121 13.91 21.05 0.02
N LEU A 122 14.17 20.06 0.86
CA LEU A 122 13.12 19.20 1.43
C LEU A 122 12.10 20.01 2.23
N ALA A 123 12.54 20.95 3.07
CA ALA A 123 11.63 21.84 3.80
C ALA A 123 10.75 22.68 2.85
N SER A 124 11.35 23.23 1.78
CA SER A 124 10.61 23.99 0.76
C SER A 124 9.58 23.11 0.04
N TRP A 125 9.93 21.87 -0.29
CA TRP A 125 9.02 20.91 -0.92
C TRP A 125 7.86 20.53 0.01
N LEU A 126 8.14 20.19 1.27
CA LEU A 126 7.10 19.85 2.27
C LEU A 126 6.09 20.99 2.43
N ALA A 127 6.55 22.24 2.44
CA ALA A 127 5.68 23.42 2.51
C ALA A 127 4.77 23.59 1.28
N LYS A 128 5.19 23.10 0.12
CA LYS A 128 4.41 23.14 -1.14
C LYS A 128 3.46 21.95 -1.28
N LEU A 129 3.74 20.83 -0.63
CA LEU A 129 3.03 19.56 -0.81
C LEU A 129 1.51 19.70 -0.63
N GLY A 130 1.06 20.38 0.43
CA GLY A 130 -0.37 20.58 0.69
C GLY A 130 -1.09 21.52 -0.29
N LYS A 131 -0.36 22.20 -1.17
CA LYS A 131 -0.88 23.11 -2.19
C LYS A 131 -0.65 22.58 -3.60
N LEU A 132 -0.17 21.34 -3.72
CA LEU A 132 0.16 20.74 -5.00
C LEU A 132 -1.13 20.42 -5.76
N ASP A 133 -1.26 20.98 -6.96
CA ASP A 133 -2.30 20.60 -7.91
C ASP A 133 -1.91 19.27 -8.55
N THR A 134 -2.52 18.18 -8.07
CA THR A 134 -2.19 16.81 -8.50
C THR A 134 -2.66 16.50 -9.91
N LEU A 135 -3.66 17.23 -10.42
CA LEU A 135 -4.20 17.03 -11.78
C LEU A 135 -3.16 17.35 -12.86
N ARG A 136 -2.17 18.18 -12.54
CA ARG A 136 -1.07 18.52 -13.46
C ARG A 136 -0.09 17.37 -13.72
N TYR A 137 -0.15 16.31 -12.92
CA TYR A 137 0.80 15.21 -12.97
C TYR A 137 0.18 13.88 -13.40
N GLU A 138 -1.05 13.88 -13.92
CA GLU A 138 -1.75 12.66 -14.36
C GLU A 138 -0.99 11.83 -15.41
N ARG A 139 -0.09 12.47 -16.17
CA ARG A 139 0.67 11.83 -17.26
C ARG A 139 2.19 11.86 -17.06
N ALA A 140 2.65 12.36 -15.91
CA ALA A 140 4.08 12.41 -15.63
C ALA A 140 4.49 11.13 -14.90
N SER A 141 5.57 10.49 -15.33
CA SER A 141 6.17 9.41 -14.58
C SER A 141 6.74 9.91 -13.25
N LEU A 142 6.93 9.00 -12.29
CA LEU A 142 7.54 9.35 -11.01
C LEU A 142 8.94 9.95 -11.20
N ARG A 143 9.73 9.44 -12.17
CA ARG A 143 11.06 9.96 -12.51
C ARG A 143 10.98 11.39 -13.02
N GLU A 144 10.16 11.64 -14.03
CA GLU A 144 10.02 12.97 -14.63
C GLU A 144 9.61 13.99 -13.57
N TRP A 145 8.65 13.62 -12.73
CA TRP A 145 8.22 14.46 -11.62
C TRP A 145 9.35 14.71 -10.62
N LEU A 146 10.03 13.66 -10.13
CA LEU A 146 11.07 13.79 -9.12
C LEU A 146 12.27 14.60 -9.62
N GLU A 147 12.78 14.29 -10.81
CA GLU A 147 13.99 14.92 -11.34
C GLU A 147 13.73 16.36 -11.80
N GLY A 148 12.49 16.68 -12.18
CA GLY A 148 12.05 18.05 -12.48
C GLY A 148 11.82 18.92 -11.24
N ASN A 149 11.42 18.33 -10.11
CA ASN A 149 11.04 19.09 -8.90
C ASN A 149 12.10 19.11 -7.79
N ILE A 150 13.02 18.14 -7.79
CA ILE A 150 14.03 17.97 -6.75
C ILE A 150 15.40 18.00 -7.42
N LYS A 151 16.34 18.81 -6.90
CA LYS A 151 17.69 18.98 -7.45
C LYS A 151 18.75 18.21 -6.67
N ASP A 152 18.64 18.13 -5.34
CA ASP A 152 19.59 17.40 -4.50
C ASP A 152 19.55 15.89 -4.83
N PRO A 153 20.70 15.29 -5.23
CA PRO A 153 20.73 13.89 -5.66
C PRO A 153 20.37 12.92 -4.54
N MET A 154 20.82 13.20 -3.32
CA MET A 154 20.53 12.35 -2.17
C MET A 154 19.05 12.41 -1.82
N LEU A 155 18.47 13.62 -1.86
CA LEU A 155 17.05 13.79 -1.65
C LEU A 155 16.22 12.99 -2.67
N ARG A 156 16.59 12.98 -3.96
CA ARG A 156 15.97 12.11 -4.97
C ARG A 156 16.08 10.63 -4.59
N HIS A 157 17.24 10.17 -4.14
CA HIS A 157 17.42 8.79 -3.70
C HIS A 157 16.54 8.41 -2.50
N LEU A 158 16.35 9.32 -1.54
CA LEU A 158 15.43 9.11 -0.43
C LEU A 158 13.99 8.95 -0.93
N PHE A 159 13.54 9.82 -1.84
CA PHE A 159 12.21 9.70 -2.44
C PHE A 159 12.05 8.42 -3.26
N TYR A 160 13.00 8.07 -4.11
CA TYR A 160 12.96 6.81 -4.86
C TYR A 160 12.89 5.60 -3.92
N SER A 161 13.65 5.61 -2.83
CA SER A 161 13.63 4.53 -1.84
C SER A 161 12.27 4.46 -1.14
N LEU A 162 11.70 5.60 -0.75
CA LEU A 162 10.38 5.68 -0.12
C LEU A 162 9.26 5.24 -1.04
N PHE A 163 9.24 5.73 -2.29
CA PHE A 163 8.17 5.38 -3.22
C PHE A 163 8.21 3.92 -3.62
N ARG A 164 9.39 3.34 -3.85
CA ARG A 164 9.52 1.91 -4.14
C ARG A 164 8.97 1.03 -3.02
N THR A 165 9.19 1.41 -1.77
CA THR A 165 8.69 0.64 -0.62
C THR A 165 7.20 0.88 -0.34
N ALA A 166 6.70 2.09 -0.62
CA ALA A 166 5.30 2.44 -0.41
C ALA A 166 4.36 1.91 -1.51
N SER A 167 4.80 1.96 -2.78
CA SER A 167 3.97 1.53 -3.92
C SER A 167 4.25 0.08 -4.35
N TYR A 168 5.37 -0.50 -3.90
CA TYR A 168 5.90 -1.77 -4.41
C TYR A 168 6.20 -1.74 -5.92
N VAL A 169 6.30 -0.55 -6.53
CA VAL A 169 6.63 -0.36 -7.94
C VAL A 169 8.11 -0.08 -8.09
N VAL A 170 8.77 -0.89 -8.92
CA VAL A 170 10.22 -0.78 -9.21
C VAL A 170 10.49 0.07 -10.46
N ALA A 171 9.45 0.41 -11.23
CA ALA A 171 9.54 1.17 -12.46
C ALA A 171 9.09 2.64 -12.24
N PRO A 172 10.03 3.57 -11.98
CA PRO A 172 9.71 4.98 -11.79
C PRO A 172 9.31 5.69 -13.09
N ASP A 173 9.41 4.99 -14.22
CA ASP A 173 9.14 5.49 -15.58
C ASP A 173 7.75 5.07 -16.09
N LEU A 174 7.01 4.24 -15.33
CA LEU A 174 5.61 3.88 -15.60
C LEU A 174 4.64 5.02 -15.25
#